data_AF-A0A954F821-F1
#
_entry.id   AF-A0A954F821-F1
#
_cell.length_a   1.000
_cell.length_b   1.000
_cell.length_c   1.000
_cell.angle_alpha   90.00
_cell.angle_beta   90.00
_cell.angle_gamma   90.00
#
_symmetry.space_group_name_H-M   'P 1'
#
loop_
_entity.id
_entity.type
_entity.pdbx_description
1 polymer ?
#
loop_
_entity_poly.entity_id
_entity_poly.type
_entity_poly.pdbx_seq_one_letter_code
_entity_poly.pdbx_strand_id
1 'polypeptide(L)'
;IEAALDMEPIDRWPRAPKKANVEDFSEEEQELNDRLKTVRKKASDRLDIEAAYLMHRSALANIARALPKTLDELEEVAAFEPWQTDWFGDDLLDCVEKFEADLKAGTAIKRGGRRWNRR
;
A
#
# COMPACT_ATOMS: atom_id res chain seq x y z
N ILE A 1 23.99 7.64 -35.43
CA ILE A 1 22.71 7.02 -35.88
C ILE A 1 22.96 5.66 -36.53
N GLU A 2 24.10 5.44 -37.21
CA GLU A 2 24.41 4.17 -37.91
C GLU A 2 24.58 2.92 -37.03
N ALA A 3 24.98 3.04 -35.76
CA ALA A 3 25.24 1.88 -34.89
C ALA A 3 23.98 1.11 -34.41
N ALA A 4 22.77 1.60 -34.71
CA ALA A 4 21.52 0.95 -34.29
C ALA A 4 20.96 -0.03 -35.33
N LEU A 5 21.52 -0.07 -36.55
CA LEU A 5 21.01 -0.87 -37.66
C LEU A 5 21.71 -2.23 -37.84
N ASP A 6 22.82 -2.47 -37.13
CA ASP A 6 23.59 -3.73 -37.16
C ASP A 6 23.12 -4.77 -36.13
N MET A 7 22.09 -4.44 -35.34
CA MET A 7 21.50 -5.40 -34.41
C MET A 7 20.51 -6.27 -35.18
N GLU A 8 20.65 -7.59 -35.07
CA GLU A 8 19.67 -8.53 -35.61
C GLU A 8 18.26 -8.14 -35.15
N PRO A 9 17.23 -8.28 -36.01
CA PRO A 9 15.86 -7.99 -35.64
C PRO A 9 15.50 -8.73 -34.35
N ILE A 10 14.89 -8.02 -33.40
CA ILE A 10 14.41 -8.64 -32.16
C ILE A 10 13.37 -9.70 -32.55
N ASP A 11 13.80 -10.96 -32.61
CA ASP A 11 12.96 -12.12 -32.96
C ASP A 11 11.91 -12.40 -31.88
N ARG A 12 12.22 -12.04 -30.63
CA ARG A 12 11.29 -12.15 -29.52
C ARG A 12 11.46 -11.02 -28.51
N TRP A 13 10.33 -10.42 -28.14
CA TRP A 13 10.30 -9.42 -27.09
C TRP A 13 10.88 -9.99 -25.78
N PRO A 14 11.86 -9.32 -25.13
CA PRO A 14 12.38 -9.78 -23.85
C PRO A 14 11.23 -9.82 -22.85
N ARG A 15 10.94 -10.99 -22.30
CA ARG A 15 9.96 -11.07 -21.22
C ARG A 15 10.55 -10.34 -20.04
N ALA A 16 9.98 -9.19 -19.70
CA ALA A 16 10.27 -8.53 -18.45
C ALA A 16 10.14 -9.58 -17.33
N PRO A 17 11.06 -9.61 -16.35
CA PRO A 17 10.89 -10.47 -15.20
C PRO A 17 9.50 -10.20 -14.64
N LYS A 18 8.79 -11.26 -14.24
CA LYS A 18 7.55 -11.08 -13.47
C LYS A 18 7.94 -10.20 -12.28
N LYS A 19 7.50 -8.94 -12.27
CA LYS A 19 7.60 -8.13 -11.06
C LYS A 19 6.92 -8.97 -9.98
N ALA A 20 7.60 -9.19 -8.85
CA ALA A 20 6.95 -9.74 -7.67
C ALA A 20 5.64 -8.97 -7.52
N ASN A 21 4.52 -9.68 -7.40
CA ASN A 21 3.25 -8.98 -7.29
C ASN A 21 3.40 -8.06 -6.09
N VAL A 22 2.93 -6.81 -6.21
CA VAL A 22 2.89 -5.86 -5.08
C VAL A 22 2.07 -6.43 -3.90
N GLU A 23 1.42 -7.58 -4.11
CA GLU A 23 0.49 -8.29 -3.24
C GLU A 23 1.02 -9.66 -2.77
N ASP A 24 2.32 -9.96 -2.92
CA ASP A 24 2.93 -11.04 -2.13
C ASP A 24 3.00 -10.58 -0.67
N PHE A 25 1.85 -10.65 0.01
CA PHE A 25 1.68 -10.27 1.42
C PHE A 25 1.65 -11.53 2.29
N SER A 26 2.26 -11.44 3.46
CA SER A 26 1.91 -12.28 4.61
C SER A 26 0.46 -12.02 5.05
N GLU A 27 -0.10 -12.92 5.86
CA GLU A 27 -1.46 -12.73 6.39
C GLU A 27 -1.58 -11.44 7.23
N GLU A 28 -0.52 -11.09 7.95
CA GLU A 28 -0.42 -9.90 8.78
C GLU A 28 -0.39 -8.62 7.92
N GLU A 29 0.47 -8.59 6.91
CA GLU A 29 0.56 -7.46 5.96
C GLU A 29 -0.76 -7.27 5.19
N GLN A 30 -1.42 -8.37 4.80
CA GLN A 30 -2.70 -8.33 4.12
C GLN A 30 -3.80 -7.74 5.03
N GLU A 31 -3.87 -8.16 6.29
CA GLU A 31 -4.81 -7.63 7.28
C GLU A 31 -4.60 -6.12 7.50
N LEU A 32 -3.35 -5.69 7.73
CA LEU A 32 -3.06 -4.27 7.90
C LEU A 32 -3.40 -3.47 6.64
N ASN A 33 -3.04 -3.96 5.45
CA ASN A 33 -3.39 -3.31 4.20
C ASN A 33 -4.91 -3.13 4.02
N ASP A 34 -5.72 -4.10 4.46
CA ASP A 34 -7.18 -4.00 4.40
C ASP A 34 -7.75 -2.99 5.43
N ARG A 35 -7.17 -2.90 6.62
CA ARG A 35 -7.49 -1.84 7.59
C ARG A 35 -7.14 -0.45 7.04
N LEU A 36 -5.97 -0.30 6.42
CA LEU A 36 -5.53 0.95 5.82
C LEU A 36 -6.42 1.38 4.63
N LYS A 37 -6.91 0.44 3.81
CA LYS A 37 -7.94 0.75 2.79
C LYS A 37 -9.19 1.36 3.39
N THR A 38 -9.59 0.90 4.57
CA THR A 38 -10.75 1.42 5.30
C THR A 38 -10.48 2.83 5.80
N VAL A 39 -9.28 3.10 6.32
CA VAL A 39 -8.85 4.47 6.70
C VAL A 39 -8.89 5.40 5.50
N ARG A 40 -8.26 5.02 4.38
CA ARG A 40 -8.24 5.83 3.16
C ARG A 40 -9.66 6.13 2.64
N LYS A 41 -10.58 5.15 2.73
CA LYS A 41 -11.98 5.37 2.36
C LYS A 41 -12.66 6.40 3.26
N LYS A 42 -12.47 6.32 4.58
CA LYS A 42 -13.03 7.31 5.52
C LYS A 42 -12.46 8.71 5.28
N ALA A 43 -11.17 8.83 4.99
CA ALA A 43 -10.56 10.11 4.63
C ALA A 43 -11.14 10.66 3.31
N SER A 44 -11.32 9.79 2.31
CA SER A 44 -11.98 10.12 1.04
C SER A 44 -13.38 10.69 1.24
N ASP A 45 -14.21 10.00 2.04
CA ASP A 45 -15.56 10.44 2.37
C ASP A 45 -15.57 11.76 3.17
N ARG A 46 -14.60 11.95 4.09
CA ARG A 46 -14.47 13.15 4.95
C ARG A 46 -14.01 14.39 4.19
N LEU A 47 -13.12 14.20 3.21
CA LEU A 47 -12.48 15.29 2.46
C LEU A 47 -13.18 15.58 1.13
N ASP A 48 -14.12 14.73 0.70
CA ASP A 48 -14.76 14.78 -0.63
C ASP A 48 -13.73 14.71 -1.77
N ILE A 49 -12.71 13.87 -1.59
CA ILE A 49 -11.63 13.63 -2.57
C ILE A 49 -11.59 12.15 -2.87
N GLU A 50 -11.49 11.78 -4.16
CA GLU A 50 -11.35 10.39 -4.58
C GLU A 50 -10.13 9.71 -3.91
N ALA A 51 -10.32 8.49 -3.42
CA ALA A 51 -9.32 7.77 -2.62
C ALA A 51 -7.98 7.60 -3.36
N ALA A 52 -8.01 7.47 -4.69
CA ALA A 52 -6.81 7.36 -5.52
C ALA A 52 -5.98 8.65 -5.58
N TYR A 53 -6.63 9.82 -5.41
CA TYR A 53 -5.94 11.11 -5.32
C TYR A 53 -5.40 11.39 -3.92
N LEU A 54 -6.06 10.86 -2.89
CA LEU A 54 -5.51 10.92 -1.53
C LEU A 54 -4.29 10.04 -1.38
N MET A 55 -4.33 8.80 -1.86
CA MET A 55 -3.17 7.89 -1.76
C MET A 55 -3.29 6.72 -2.73
N HIS A 56 -2.21 6.42 -3.46
CA HIS A 56 -2.16 5.25 -4.33
C HIS A 56 -2.12 3.93 -3.52
N ARG A 57 -2.64 2.85 -4.11
CA ARG A 57 -2.67 1.51 -3.45
C ARG A 57 -1.29 0.97 -3.06
N SER A 58 -0.24 1.38 -3.77
CA SER A 58 1.13 0.96 -3.48
C SER A 58 1.66 1.58 -2.19
N ALA A 59 1.26 2.80 -1.85
CA ALA A 59 1.66 3.42 -0.59
C ALA A 59 1.02 2.68 0.61
N LEU A 60 -0.25 2.28 0.52
CA LEU A 60 -0.86 1.40 1.53
C LEU A 60 -0.09 0.08 1.71
N ALA A 61 0.34 -0.52 0.59
CA ALA A 61 1.15 -1.73 0.60
C ALA A 61 2.53 -1.52 1.25
N ASN A 62 3.15 -0.36 1.02
CA ASN A 62 4.44 -0.02 1.63
C ASN A 62 4.29 0.20 3.13
N ILE A 63 3.25 0.94 3.57
CA ILE A 63 2.94 1.15 4.98
C ILE A 63 2.71 -0.19 5.69
N ALA A 64 1.95 -1.09 5.05
CA ALA A 64 1.67 -2.41 5.63
C ALA A 64 2.93 -3.25 5.85
N ARG A 65 3.94 -3.10 5.00
CA ARG A 65 5.25 -3.79 5.13
C ARG A 65 6.17 -3.14 6.15
N ALA A 66 6.18 -1.81 6.18
CA ALA A 66 7.16 -1.05 6.97
C ALA A 66 6.74 -0.82 8.42
N LEU A 67 5.43 -0.85 8.72
CA LEU A 67 4.89 -0.56 10.05
C LEU A 67 5.42 0.75 10.66
N PRO A 68 5.27 1.90 9.98
CA PRO A 68 5.79 3.18 10.47
C PRO A 68 5.22 3.54 11.85
N LYS A 69 6.04 4.18 12.68
CA LYS A 69 5.74 4.58 14.06
C LYS A 69 5.64 6.09 14.24
N THR A 70 6.13 6.84 13.25
CA THR A 70 6.21 8.29 13.27
C THR A 70 5.72 8.86 11.95
N LEU A 71 5.37 10.14 11.95
CA LEU A 71 4.96 10.83 10.72
C LEU A 71 6.13 10.89 9.73
N ASP A 72 7.36 11.11 10.22
CA ASP A 72 8.56 11.11 9.39
C ASP A 72 8.76 9.76 8.65
N GLU A 73 8.62 8.63 9.37
CA GLU A 73 8.69 7.30 8.75
C GLU A 73 7.54 7.06 7.76
N LEU A 74 6.35 7.58 8.06
CA LEU A 74 5.19 7.49 7.18
C LEU A 74 5.44 8.24 5.86
N GLU A 75 6.00 9.45 5.93
CA GLU A 75 6.35 10.27 4.77
C GLU A 75 7.37 9.58 3.89
N GLU A 76 8.43 9.00 4.48
CA GLU A 76 9.47 8.27 3.75
C GLU A 76 8.93 7.04 3.03
N VAL A 77 8.13 6.21 3.72
CA VAL A 77 7.64 4.93 3.19
C VAL A 77 6.55 5.12 2.14
N ALA A 78 5.67 6.10 2.37
CA ALA A 78 4.49 6.32 1.55
C ALA A 78 4.71 7.36 0.44
N ALA A 79 5.86 8.05 0.46
CA ALA A 79 6.18 9.19 -0.41
C ALA A 79 5.07 10.25 -0.37
N PHE A 80 4.67 10.65 0.84
CA PHE A 80 3.63 11.65 1.03
C PHE A 80 4.11 13.05 0.71
N GLU A 81 3.18 13.83 0.19
CA GLU A 81 3.23 15.27 0.20
C GLU A 81 2.83 15.78 1.60
N PRO A 82 3.41 16.89 2.10
CA PRO A 82 3.17 17.37 3.46
C PRO A 82 1.69 17.53 3.85
N TRP A 83 0.85 17.98 2.90
CA TRP A 83 -0.59 18.14 3.14
C TRP A 83 -1.31 16.82 3.42
N GLN A 84 -0.81 15.69 2.89
CA GLN A 84 -1.41 14.37 3.13
C GLN A 84 -1.18 13.95 4.57
N THR A 85 0.06 14.15 5.06
CA THR A 85 0.42 13.95 6.47
C THR A 85 -0.46 14.79 7.38
N ASP A 86 -0.59 16.09 7.10
CA ASP A 86 -1.36 17.02 7.93
C ASP A 86 -2.85 16.64 8.05
N TRP A 87 -3.43 16.08 6.99
CA TRP A 87 -4.89 15.87 6.94
C TRP A 87 -5.35 14.52 7.46
N PHE A 88 -4.53 13.48 7.27
CA PHE A 88 -4.89 12.11 7.63
C PHE A 88 -3.70 11.19 7.95
N GLY A 89 -2.48 11.73 8.14
CA GLY A 89 -1.32 10.97 8.59
C GLY A 89 -1.55 10.31 9.96
N ASP A 90 -2.13 11.05 10.90
CA ASP A 90 -2.49 10.53 12.22
C ASP A 90 -3.46 9.35 12.15
N ASP A 91 -4.47 9.41 11.27
CA ASP A 91 -5.44 8.32 11.09
C ASP A 91 -4.76 7.01 10.65
N LEU A 92 -3.66 7.12 9.88
CA LEU A 92 -2.88 5.97 9.42
C LEU A 92 -1.99 5.42 10.53
N LEU A 93 -1.29 6.29 11.27
CA LEU A 93 -0.46 5.87 12.40
C LEU A 93 -1.29 5.21 13.49
N ASP A 94 -2.45 5.78 13.81
CA ASP A 94 -3.44 5.19 14.72
C ASP A 94 -3.83 3.76 14.30
N CYS A 95 -4.01 3.55 12.99
CA CYS A 95 -4.37 2.26 12.44
C CYS A 95 -3.22 1.25 12.59
N VAL A 96 -1.98 1.69 12.35
CA VAL A 96 -0.77 0.86 12.53
C VAL A 96 -0.58 0.50 14.00
N GLU A 97 -0.69 1.47 14.90
CA GLU A 97 -0.54 1.25 16.35
C GLU A 97 -1.59 0.25 16.87
N LYS A 98 -2.86 0.43 16.51
CA LYS A 98 -3.94 -0.50 16.89
C LYS A 98 -3.70 -1.90 16.34
N PHE A 99 -3.21 -1.99 15.10
CA PHE A 99 -2.86 -3.29 14.50
C PHE A 99 -1.73 -3.98 15.25
N GLU A 100 -0.68 -3.25 15.65
CA GLU A 100 0.40 -3.84 16.44
C GLU A 100 -0.04 -4.29 17.83
N ALA A 101 -0.91 -3.52 18.48
CA ALA A 101 -1.51 -3.94 19.75
C ALA A 101 -2.30 -5.25 19.58
N ASP A 102 -3.11 -5.35 18.52
CA ASP A 102 -3.84 -6.57 18.17
C ASP A 102 -2.92 -7.75 17.81
N LEU A 103 -1.80 -7.49 17.13
CA LEU A 103 -0.81 -8.53 16.81
C LEU A 103 -0.18 -9.07 18.09
N LYS A 104 0.24 -8.19 19.00
CA LYS A 104 0.80 -8.56 20.31
C LYS A 104 -0.23 -9.34 21.15
N ALA A 105 -1.51 -9.02 21.03
CA ALA A 105 -2.60 -9.73 21.69
C ALA A 105 -3.00 -11.05 20.99
N GLY A 106 -2.50 -11.32 19.78
CA GLY A 106 -2.86 -12.50 18.98
C GLY A 106 -4.25 -12.43 18.34
N THR A 107 -4.83 -11.23 18.23
CA THR A 107 -6.20 -10.99 17.75
C THR A 107 -6.27 -10.33 16.37
N ALA A 108 -5.13 -9.91 15.81
CA ALA A 108 -5.09 -9.16 14.55
C ALA A 108 -5.68 -9.94 13.37
N ILE A 109 -5.36 -11.23 13.24
CA ILE A 109 -5.80 -12.05 12.12
C ILE A 109 -7.20 -12.62 12.40
N LYS A 110 -8.22 -12.09 11.70
CA LYS A 110 -9.55 -12.71 11.72
C LYS A 110 -9.53 -13.98 10.87
N ARG A 111 -9.48 -15.15 11.54
CA ARG A 111 -9.69 -16.46 10.89
C ARG A 111 -11.06 -16.46 10.19
N GLY A 112 -11.08 -16.35 8.86
CA GLY A 112 -12.28 -16.57 8.03
C GLY A 112 -12.91 -15.34 7.34
N GLY A 113 -12.13 -14.33 6.96
CA GLY A 113 -12.67 -13.06 6.46
C GLY A 113 -12.64 -12.78 4.95
N ARG A 114 -12.17 -13.66 4.06
CA ARG A 114 -12.14 -13.32 2.61
C ARG A 114 -13.49 -13.58 1.93
N ARG A 115 -14.33 -12.54 1.90
CA ARG A 115 -15.43 -12.42 0.92
C ARG A 115 -15.46 -11.04 0.27
N TRP A 116 -14.38 -10.66 -0.42
CA TRP A 116 -14.38 -9.51 -1.33
C TRP A 116 -13.96 -9.95 -2.74
N ASN A 117 -14.88 -10.65 -3.41
CA ASN A 117 -14.96 -10.66 -4.86
C ASN A 117 -16.39 -11.06 -5.24
N ARG A 118 -17.28 -10.07 -5.26
CA ARG A 118 -18.52 -10.10 -6.03
C ARG A 118 -18.78 -8.69 -6.53
N ARG A 119 -18.28 -8.40 -7.72
CA ARG A 119 -18.96 -7.62 -8.76
C ARG A 119 -18.25 -7.87 -10.07
#